data_AF-A0A7X3LSM1-F1
#
_entry.id   AF-A0A7X3LSM1-F1
#
_cell.length_a   1.000
_cell.length_b   1.000
_cell.length_c   1.000
_cell.angle_alpha   90.00
_cell.angle_beta   90.00
_cell.angle_gamma   90.00
#
_symmetry.space_group_name_H-M   'P 1'
#
loop_
_entity.id
_entity.type
_entity.pdbx_description
1 polymer ?
#
loop_
_entity_poly.entity_id
_entity_poly.type
_entity_poly.pdbx_seq_one_letter_code
_entity_poly.pdbx_strand_id
1 'polypeptide(L)'
;MSVAKAEPAQTSPRETGAREGTKIQGRIDAFEDGRLYGWAWDAVHPESRMTIQVFLDGRRLVTTVADTPRVDLRRNGIGDGAYAFDLELPQEAKASPDGLSVVAVSPLDGSKQALRQPEAGERAAEAAIALPLARVMEKLDRLLAAQRQIAVGQRDATALLKDTTSRLDTLASTDGELGEALALLRGGQGDLSQRVQDLEVFLVRFDTTLKAFEDRLADLADRRSGGAPLHFMLLATLVGAVVGMIGAMIAGF
;
A
#
# COMPACT_ATOMS: atom_id res chain seq x y z
N MET A 1 -39.42 -24.03 -55.99
CA MET A 1 -38.14 -23.83 -56.71
C MET A 1 -38.33 -22.60 -57.59
N SER A 2 -37.58 -21.50 -57.56
CA SER A 2 -36.29 -21.20 -56.95
C SER A 2 -36.17 -19.66 -56.79
N VAL A 3 -36.11 -19.23 -55.54
CA VAL A 3 -35.27 -18.20 -54.90
C VAL A 3 -34.57 -17.12 -55.75
N ALA A 4 -34.72 -15.87 -55.26
CA ALA A 4 -34.05 -14.63 -55.64
C ALA A 4 -32.51 -14.71 -55.79
N LYS A 5 -31.95 -13.89 -56.67
CA LYS A 5 -30.50 -13.64 -56.76
C LYS A 5 -30.23 -12.14 -56.58
N ALA A 6 -29.94 -11.77 -55.33
CA ALA A 6 -29.25 -10.53 -54.99
C ALA A 6 -27.74 -10.76 -55.13
N GLU A 7 -27.03 -9.79 -55.70
CA GLU A 7 -25.58 -9.81 -55.87
C GLU A 7 -24.93 -9.29 -54.57
N PRO A 8 -23.98 -10.04 -53.94
CA PRO A 8 -23.44 -9.67 -52.65
C PRO A 8 -22.23 -8.73 -52.76
N ALA A 9 -22.09 -7.94 -51.69
CA ALA A 9 -21.04 -7.00 -51.41
C ALA A 9 -19.63 -7.56 -51.61
N GLN A 10 -18.76 -6.77 -52.26
CA GLN A 10 -17.32 -6.95 -52.19
C GLN A 10 -16.79 -6.13 -51.02
N THR A 11 -16.64 -6.82 -49.89
CA THR A 11 -15.83 -6.39 -48.75
C THR A 11 -14.36 -6.42 -49.14
N SER A 12 -13.70 -5.27 -49.16
CA SER A 12 -12.23 -5.24 -49.05
C SER A 12 -11.85 -5.43 -47.58
N PRO A 13 -11.02 -6.44 -47.24
CA PRO A 13 -10.42 -6.56 -45.92
C PRO A 13 -9.31 -5.52 -45.79
N ARG A 14 -9.44 -4.57 -44.85
CA ARG A 14 -8.28 -3.85 -44.32
C ARG A 14 -8.04 -4.32 -42.89
N GLU A 15 -7.23 -5.37 -42.83
CA GLU A 15 -6.10 -5.55 -41.91
C GLU A 15 -6.14 -4.73 -40.63
N THR A 16 -6.58 -5.40 -39.57
CA THR A 16 -5.84 -5.63 -38.32
C THR A 16 -4.58 -4.78 -38.10
N GLY A 17 -4.79 -3.55 -37.65
CA GLY A 17 -3.92 -2.92 -36.66
C GLY A 17 -4.70 -2.87 -35.35
N ALA A 18 -4.67 -3.95 -34.57
CA ALA A 18 -5.15 -3.89 -33.19
C ALA A 18 -4.22 -2.93 -32.43
N ARG A 19 -4.53 -1.64 -32.48
CA ARG A 19 -4.04 -0.67 -31.50
C ARG A 19 -4.41 -1.27 -30.15
N GLU A 20 -3.44 -1.44 -29.26
CA GLU A 20 -3.73 -1.88 -27.89
C GLU A 20 -4.88 -1.00 -27.36
N GLY A 21 -6.01 -1.64 -27.04
CA GLY A 21 -7.22 -0.90 -26.71
C GLY A 21 -7.01 -0.11 -25.43
N THR A 22 -7.46 1.15 -25.43
CA THR A 22 -7.50 2.00 -24.24
C THR A 22 -8.06 1.22 -23.05
N LYS A 23 -7.31 1.17 -21.94
CA LYS A 23 -7.72 0.49 -20.72
C LYS A 23 -8.00 1.52 -19.63
N ILE A 24 -9.17 2.14 -19.74
CA ILE A 24 -9.62 3.15 -18.78
C ILE A 24 -9.91 2.49 -17.43
N GLN A 25 -9.30 3.03 -16.39
CA GLN A 25 -9.61 2.71 -15.00
C GLN A 25 -9.91 4.02 -14.26
N GLY A 26 -10.80 3.95 -13.29
CA GLY A 26 -11.12 5.13 -12.49
C GLY A 26 -12.21 4.84 -11.49
N ARG A 27 -12.40 5.79 -10.58
CA ARG A 27 -13.33 5.69 -9.46
C ARG A 27 -13.83 7.06 -9.06
N ILE A 28 -15.07 7.09 -8.56
CA ILE A 28 -15.60 8.25 -7.83
C ILE A 28 -15.28 8.05 -6.36
N ASP A 29 -14.60 9.01 -5.74
CA ASP A 29 -14.25 8.90 -4.33
C ASP A 29 -15.40 9.38 -3.44
N ALA A 30 -15.99 10.53 -3.76
CA ALA A 30 -17.08 11.13 -2.97
C ALA A 30 -17.93 12.12 -3.77
N PHE A 31 -19.16 12.29 -3.28
CA PHE A 31 -20.09 13.36 -3.64
C PHE A 31 -20.44 14.12 -2.35
N GLU A 32 -19.70 15.17 -2.03
CA GLU A 32 -19.82 15.89 -0.76
C GLU A 32 -19.78 17.40 -1.01
N ASP A 33 -20.56 18.17 -0.24
CA ASP A 33 -20.67 19.63 -0.34
C ASP A 33 -20.96 20.16 -1.76
N GLY A 34 -21.66 19.36 -2.57
CA GLY A 34 -21.98 19.71 -3.94
C GLY A 34 -20.79 19.64 -4.91
N ARG A 35 -19.73 18.93 -4.54
CA ARG A 35 -18.56 18.67 -5.37
C ARG A 35 -18.43 17.17 -5.63
N LEU A 36 -17.86 16.85 -6.78
CA LEU A 36 -17.60 15.50 -7.23
C LEU A 36 -16.10 15.30 -7.36
N TYR A 37 -15.59 14.30 -6.64
CA TYR A 37 -14.17 13.96 -6.62
C TYR A 37 -13.94 12.54 -7.11
N GLY A 38 -12.83 12.34 -7.80
CA GLY A 38 -12.40 11.02 -8.21
C GLY A 38 -11.14 11.06 -9.05
N TRP A 39 -10.85 9.96 -9.73
CA TRP A 39 -9.73 9.86 -10.65
C TRP A 39 -10.06 8.91 -11.80
N ALA A 40 -9.43 9.14 -12.95
CA ALA A 40 -9.47 8.22 -14.07
C ALA A 40 -8.22 8.34 -14.94
N TRP A 41 -7.69 7.22 -15.38
CA TRP A 41 -6.50 7.15 -16.22
C TRP A 41 -6.60 5.99 -17.22
N ASP A 42 -5.76 6.04 -18.24
CA ASP A 42 -5.53 4.91 -19.13
C ASP A 42 -4.19 4.26 -18.81
N ALA A 43 -4.22 2.98 -18.42
CA ALA A 43 -3.01 2.23 -18.09
C ALA A 43 -2.15 1.88 -19.31
N VAL A 44 -2.73 1.90 -20.52
CA VAL A 44 -2.01 1.67 -21.78
C VAL A 44 -1.37 2.97 -22.28
N HIS A 45 -2.03 4.10 -22.05
CA HIS A 45 -1.58 5.43 -22.49
C HIS A 45 -1.53 6.42 -21.30
N PRO A 46 -0.55 6.29 -20.39
CA PRO A 46 -0.48 7.11 -19.16
C PRO A 46 -0.27 8.61 -19.44
N GLU A 47 0.22 9.00 -20.61
CA GLU A 47 0.30 10.39 -21.06
C GLU A 47 -1.08 11.00 -21.38
N SER A 48 -2.09 10.14 -21.62
CA SER A 48 -3.44 10.56 -21.95
C SER A 48 -4.21 11.03 -20.72
N ARG A 49 -4.88 12.19 -20.83
CA ARG A 49 -5.73 12.74 -19.77
C ARG A 49 -7.19 12.50 -20.10
N MET A 50 -7.87 11.75 -19.22
CA MET A 50 -9.25 11.37 -19.44
C MET A 50 -10.17 12.58 -19.33
N THR A 51 -11.14 12.67 -20.24
CA THR A 51 -12.22 13.64 -20.14
C THR A 51 -13.36 13.05 -19.32
N ILE A 52 -13.72 13.69 -18.23
CA ILE A 52 -14.80 13.26 -17.34
C ILE A 52 -16.08 14.00 -17.73
N GLN A 53 -17.14 13.25 -17.98
CA GLN A 53 -18.45 13.78 -18.32
C GLN A 53 -19.47 13.34 -17.27
N VAL A 54 -20.20 14.30 -16.72
CA VAL A 54 -21.26 14.06 -15.74
C VAL A 54 -22.61 14.26 -16.41
N PHE A 55 -23.52 13.32 -16.19
CA PHE A 55 -24.86 13.33 -16.72
C PHE A 55 -25.88 13.24 -15.59
N LEU A 56 -27.02 13.91 -15.77
CA LEU A 56 -28.21 13.75 -14.94
C LEU A 56 -29.34 13.29 -15.85
N ASP A 57 -29.90 12.11 -15.58
CA ASP A 57 -30.96 11.49 -16.38
C ASP A 57 -30.63 11.44 -17.90
N GLY A 58 -29.36 11.15 -18.21
CA GLY A 58 -28.86 11.06 -19.58
C GLY A 58 -28.52 12.40 -20.25
N ARG A 59 -28.83 13.55 -19.63
CA ARG A 59 -28.41 14.87 -20.10
C ARG A 59 -27.04 15.23 -19.53
N ARG A 60 -26.08 15.56 -20.40
CA ARG A 60 -24.75 16.01 -19.99
C ARG A 60 -24.84 17.35 -19.28
N LEU A 61 -24.37 17.41 -18.05
CA LEU A 61 -24.35 18.61 -17.22
C LEU A 61 -23.03 19.36 -17.30
N VAL A 62 -21.92 18.64 -17.08
CA VAL A 62 -20.60 19.24 -16.95
C VAL A 62 -19.54 18.29 -17.49
N THR A 63 -18.43 18.87 -17.93
CA THR A 63 -17.27 18.14 -18.44
C THR A 63 -16.01 18.74 -17.84
N THR A 64 -15.08 17.90 -17.40
CA THR A 64 -13.77 18.31 -16.90
C THR A 64 -12.68 17.34 -17.39
N VAL A 65 -11.42 17.67 -17.15
CA VAL A 65 -10.28 16.81 -17.44
C VAL A 65 -9.74 16.25 -16.12
N ALA A 66 -9.33 14.98 -16.13
CA ALA A 66 -8.65 14.34 -15.02
C ALA A 66 -7.13 14.59 -15.11
N ASP A 67 -6.68 15.75 -14.66
CA ASP A 67 -5.28 16.23 -14.73
C ASP A 67 -4.72 16.72 -13.38
N THR A 68 -5.51 16.64 -12.31
CA THR A 68 -5.12 17.16 -11.01
C THR A 68 -4.15 16.20 -10.30
N PRO A 69 -3.02 16.70 -9.77
CA PRO A 69 -2.03 15.88 -9.09
C PRO A 69 -2.50 15.41 -7.70
N ARG A 70 -2.32 14.12 -7.43
CA ARG A 70 -2.59 13.47 -6.15
C ARG A 70 -1.45 12.55 -5.74
N VAL A 71 -0.89 12.80 -4.56
CA VAL A 71 0.30 12.08 -4.06
C VAL A 71 0.01 10.61 -3.81
N ASP A 72 -1.21 10.29 -3.38
CA ASP A 72 -1.67 8.91 -3.16
C ASP A 72 -1.76 8.11 -4.47
N LEU A 73 -2.24 8.71 -5.57
CA LEU A 73 -2.23 8.05 -6.89
C LEU A 73 -0.80 7.68 -7.32
N ARG A 74 0.15 8.62 -7.18
CA ARG A 74 1.56 8.35 -7.48
C ARG A 74 2.16 7.26 -6.60
N ARG A 75 1.88 7.29 -5.28
CA ARG A 75 2.38 6.27 -4.33
C ARG A 75 1.82 4.87 -4.61
N ASN A 76 0.61 4.80 -5.16
CA ASN A 76 -0.04 3.54 -5.54
C ASN A 76 0.34 3.07 -6.96
N GLY A 77 1.30 3.72 -7.62
CA GLY A 77 1.81 3.31 -8.94
C GLY A 77 0.90 3.70 -10.12
N ILE A 78 -0.02 4.66 -9.93
CA ILE A 78 -0.90 5.16 -10.99
C ILE A 78 -0.16 6.29 -11.73
N GLY A 79 0.57 5.92 -12.79
CA GLY A 79 1.33 6.82 -13.67
C GLY A 79 2.13 7.89 -12.93
N ASP A 80 1.98 9.16 -13.32
CA ASP A 80 2.61 10.31 -12.65
C ASP A 80 1.81 10.87 -11.45
N GLY A 81 0.61 10.32 -11.21
CA GLY A 81 -0.33 10.75 -10.17
C GLY A 81 -1.19 11.97 -10.52
N ALA A 82 -1.13 12.49 -11.75
CA ALA A 82 -1.91 13.63 -12.21
C ALA A 82 -3.14 13.18 -13.02
N TYR A 83 -4.00 12.39 -12.36
CA TYR A 83 -5.20 11.79 -12.96
C TYR A 83 -6.47 12.03 -12.13
N ALA A 84 -6.42 12.95 -11.18
CA ALA A 84 -7.57 13.28 -10.36
C ALA A 84 -8.46 14.32 -11.06
N PHE A 85 -9.74 14.31 -10.72
CA PHE A 85 -10.68 15.36 -11.07
C PHE A 85 -11.42 15.83 -9.82
N ASP A 86 -11.73 17.13 -9.82
CA ASP A 86 -12.50 17.81 -8.79
C ASP A 86 -13.33 18.87 -9.51
N LEU A 87 -14.64 18.78 -9.38
CA LEU A 87 -15.55 19.71 -10.02
C LEU A 87 -16.75 20.03 -9.14
N GLU A 88 -17.21 21.28 -9.23
CA GLU A 88 -18.46 21.69 -8.62
C GLU A 88 -19.64 21.23 -9.48
N LEU A 89 -20.62 20.59 -8.85
CA LEU A 89 -21.84 20.16 -9.52
C LEU A 89 -22.84 21.32 -9.61
N PRO A 90 -23.57 21.47 -10.74
CA PRO A 90 -24.69 22.41 -10.82
C PRO A 90 -25.77 22.13 -9.76
N GLN A 91 -26.55 23.14 -9.40
CA GLN A 91 -27.57 23.04 -8.34
C GLN A 91 -28.60 21.92 -8.59
N GLU A 92 -28.92 21.67 -9.87
CA GLU A 92 -29.80 20.57 -10.31
C GLU A 92 -29.25 19.19 -9.95
N ALA A 93 -27.93 18.98 -10.09
CA ALA A 93 -27.26 17.75 -9.68
C ALA A 93 -27.21 17.60 -8.16
N LYS A 94 -27.04 18.72 -7.43
CA LYS A 94 -27.06 18.71 -5.96
C LYS A 94 -28.45 18.30 -5.41
N ALA A 95 -29.52 18.63 -6.13
CA ALA A 95 -30.90 18.31 -5.74
C ALA A 95 -31.32 16.86 -6.07
N SER A 96 -30.61 16.17 -6.97
CA SER A 96 -30.97 14.83 -7.44
C SER A 96 -29.74 13.94 -7.65
N PRO A 97 -29.07 13.52 -6.56
CA PRO A 97 -27.84 12.75 -6.65
C PRO A 97 -28.03 11.35 -7.25
N ASP A 98 -29.20 10.72 -7.07
CA ASP A 98 -29.47 9.36 -7.53
C ASP A 98 -29.54 9.22 -9.07
N GLY A 99 -29.80 10.32 -9.78
CA GLY A 99 -29.84 10.36 -11.25
C GLY A 99 -28.48 10.63 -11.90
N LEU A 100 -27.41 10.77 -11.11
CA LEU A 100 -26.08 11.12 -11.62
C LEU A 100 -25.35 9.90 -12.17
N SER A 101 -24.79 10.06 -13.36
CA SER A 101 -23.81 9.12 -13.93
C SER A 101 -22.56 9.86 -14.37
N VAL A 102 -21.40 9.25 -14.11
CA VAL A 102 -20.09 9.82 -14.45
C VAL A 102 -19.38 8.88 -15.41
N VAL A 103 -18.87 9.42 -16.51
CA VAL A 103 -18.21 8.65 -17.56
C VAL A 103 -16.85 9.27 -17.86
N ALA A 104 -15.80 8.48 -17.78
CA ALA A 104 -14.49 8.83 -18.31
C ALA A 104 -14.43 8.50 -19.80
N VAL A 105 -13.89 9.42 -20.60
CA VAL A 105 -13.75 9.32 -22.04
C VAL A 105 -12.30 9.51 -22.42
N SER A 106 -11.73 8.56 -23.14
CA SER A 106 -10.38 8.67 -23.69
C SER A 106 -10.35 9.67 -24.84
N PRO A 107 -9.44 10.66 -24.83
CA PRO A 107 -9.30 11.60 -25.93
C PRO A 107 -8.65 10.97 -27.17
N LEU A 108 -8.03 9.79 -27.05
CA LEU A 108 -7.29 9.15 -28.14
C LEU A 108 -8.19 8.43 -29.15
N ASP A 109 -9.22 7.74 -28.64
CA ASP A 109 -10.09 6.88 -29.44
C ASP A 109 -11.59 7.07 -29.13
N GLY A 110 -11.93 7.91 -28.15
CA GLY A 110 -13.30 8.13 -27.70
C GLY A 110 -13.88 7.00 -26.85
N SER A 111 -13.07 6.02 -26.44
CA SER A 111 -13.48 4.94 -25.54
C SER A 111 -14.09 5.50 -24.26
N LYS A 112 -15.16 4.87 -23.77
CA LYS A 112 -15.92 5.36 -22.61
C LYS A 112 -15.96 4.32 -21.51
N GLN A 113 -15.78 4.76 -20.28
CA GLN A 113 -15.89 3.93 -19.07
C GLN A 113 -16.75 4.65 -18.04
N ALA A 114 -17.84 4.01 -17.62
CA ALA A 114 -18.63 4.50 -16.49
C ALA A 114 -17.82 4.34 -15.19
N LEU A 115 -17.70 5.43 -14.43
CA LEU A 115 -17.04 5.44 -13.13
C LEU A 115 -18.07 5.09 -12.06
N ARG A 116 -17.70 4.21 -11.13
CA ARG A 116 -18.54 3.83 -9.99
C ARG A 116 -18.02 4.47 -8.72
N GLN A 117 -18.93 4.81 -7.83
CA GLN A 117 -18.60 5.07 -6.43
C GLN A 117 -18.48 3.72 -5.71
N PRO A 118 -17.40 3.45 -4.96
CA PRO A 118 -17.29 2.22 -4.17
C PRO A 118 -18.36 2.25 -3.06
N GLU A 119 -19.11 1.17 -2.95
CA GLU A 119 -20.18 1.04 -1.96
C GLU A 119 -19.62 1.15 -0.53
N ALA A 120 -20.46 1.56 0.43
CA ALA A 120 -20.04 1.78 1.82
C ALA A 120 -19.34 0.56 2.46
N GLY A 121 -19.68 -0.65 2.02
CA GLY A 121 -19.01 -1.89 2.46
C GLY A 121 -17.57 -2.04 1.98
N GLU A 122 -17.24 -1.54 0.79
CA GLU A 122 -15.89 -1.61 0.22
C GLU A 122 -14.96 -0.57 0.87
N ARG A 123 -15.47 0.63 1.20
CA ARG A 123 -14.77 1.62 2.02
C ARG A 123 -14.48 1.13 3.44
N ALA A 124 -15.42 0.40 4.05
CA ALA A 124 -15.20 -0.22 5.35
C ALA A 124 -14.11 -1.30 5.31
N ALA A 125 -14.06 -2.09 4.22
CA ALA A 125 -13.00 -3.08 4.00
C ALA A 125 -11.63 -2.43 3.75
N GLU A 126 -11.55 -1.36 2.96
CA GLU A 126 -10.32 -0.59 2.74
C GLU A 126 -9.80 0.05 4.04
N ALA A 127 -10.69 0.67 4.83
CA ALA A 127 -10.35 1.21 6.15
C ALA A 127 -9.90 0.12 7.14
N ALA A 128 -10.52 -1.06 7.09
CA ALA A 128 -10.15 -2.21 7.90
C ALA A 128 -8.76 -2.78 7.56
N ILE A 129 -8.24 -2.54 6.36
CA ILE A 129 -6.90 -2.94 5.92
C ILE A 129 -5.85 -1.85 6.24
N ALA A 130 -6.21 -0.58 6.08
CA ALA A 130 -5.30 0.55 6.31
C ALA A 130 -4.86 0.68 7.78
N LEU A 131 -5.78 0.42 8.73
CA LEU A 131 -5.49 0.57 10.16
C LEU A 131 -4.46 -0.46 10.68
N PRO A 132 -4.53 -1.76 10.32
CA PRO A 132 -3.46 -2.72 10.60
C PRO A 132 -2.11 -2.35 9.96
N LEU A 133 -2.11 -1.88 8.71
CA LEU A 133 -0.87 -1.51 8.03
C LEU A 133 -0.15 -0.34 8.74
N ALA A 134 -0.91 0.66 9.19
CA ALA A 134 -0.36 1.75 10.00
C ALA A 134 0.27 1.24 11.31
N ARG A 135 -0.37 0.29 11.98
CA ARG A 135 0.17 -0.33 13.21
C ARG A 135 1.43 -1.17 12.94
N VAL A 136 1.51 -1.83 11.80
CA VAL A 136 2.70 -2.57 11.37
C VAL A 136 3.86 -1.61 11.11
N MET A 137 3.61 -0.50 10.41
CA MET A 137 4.63 0.53 10.18
C MET A 137 5.12 1.17 11.49
N GLU A 138 4.21 1.47 12.43
CA GLU A 138 4.58 2.00 13.76
C GLU A 138 5.45 1.01 14.55
N LYS A 139 5.17 -0.30 14.45
CA LYS A 139 5.99 -1.34 15.06
C LYS A 139 7.37 -1.45 14.41
N LEU A 140 7.45 -1.34 13.08
CA LEU A 140 8.71 -1.31 12.32
C LEU A 140 9.58 -0.11 12.73
N ASP A 141 8.98 1.08 12.86
CA ASP A 141 9.70 2.27 13.31
C ASP A 141 10.26 2.11 14.74
N ARG A 142 9.49 1.49 15.64
CA ARG A 142 9.97 1.17 17.00
C ARG A 142 11.12 0.18 16.99
N LEU A 143 11.08 -0.83 16.12
CA LEU A 143 12.18 -1.79 15.98
C LEU A 143 13.44 -1.13 15.41
N LEU A 144 13.30 -0.26 14.40
CA LEU A 144 14.41 0.50 13.85
C LEU A 144 15.04 1.44 14.89
N ALA A 145 14.22 2.10 15.71
CA ALA A 145 14.70 2.93 16.80
C ALA A 145 15.45 2.11 17.86
N ALA A 146 14.91 0.95 18.26
CA ALA A 146 15.56 0.03 19.20
C ALA A 146 16.89 -0.50 18.65
N GLN A 147 16.95 -0.88 17.37
CA GLN A 147 18.17 -1.35 16.72
C GLN A 147 19.26 -0.26 16.72
N ARG A 148 18.91 0.99 16.41
CA ARG A 148 19.85 2.12 16.46
C ARG A 148 20.41 2.32 17.86
N GLN A 149 19.56 2.21 18.88
CA GLN A 149 19.97 2.36 20.27
C GLN A 149 20.92 1.23 20.71
N ILE A 150 20.65 -0.02 20.29
CA ILE A 150 21.56 -1.16 20.52
C ILE A 150 22.90 -0.92 19.82
N ALA A 151 22.90 -0.43 18.58
CA ALA A 151 24.13 -0.15 17.85
C ALA A 151 25.00 0.93 18.53
N VAL A 152 24.37 1.96 19.12
CA VAL A 152 25.07 2.97 19.92
C VAL A 152 25.61 2.35 21.22
N GLY A 153 24.79 1.58 21.95
CA GLY A 153 25.22 0.91 23.17
C GLY A 153 26.36 -0.08 22.96
N GLN A 154 26.39 -0.80 21.83
CA GLN A 154 27.52 -1.65 21.48
C GLN A 154 28.80 -0.85 21.26
N ARG A 155 28.74 0.29 20.56
CA ARG A 155 29.90 1.17 20.37
C ARG A 155 30.45 1.68 21.70
N ASP A 156 29.57 2.11 22.60
CA ASP A 156 29.95 2.60 23.92
C ASP A 156 30.57 1.49 24.78
N ALA A 157 29.97 0.30 24.77
CA ALA A 157 30.51 -0.87 25.46
C ALA A 157 31.89 -1.27 24.91
N THR A 158 32.08 -1.22 23.59
CA THR A 158 33.37 -1.51 22.96
C THR A 158 34.42 -0.47 23.31
N ALA A 159 34.04 0.81 23.38
CA ALA A 159 34.91 1.89 23.80
C ALA A 159 35.34 1.75 25.27
N LEU A 160 34.40 1.35 26.13
CA LEU A 160 34.64 1.16 27.56
C LEU A 160 35.50 -0.08 27.84
N LEU A 161 35.31 -1.17 27.08
CA LEU A 161 36.21 -2.32 27.10
C LEU A 161 37.62 -1.92 26.68
N LYS A 162 37.75 -1.15 25.60
CA LYS A 162 39.05 -0.67 25.12
C LYS A 162 39.76 0.23 26.15
N ASP A 163 39.02 1.12 26.82
CA ASP A 163 39.56 1.94 27.91
C ASP A 163 40.02 1.08 29.10
N THR A 164 39.20 0.13 29.53
CA THR A 164 39.55 -0.82 30.59
C THR A 164 40.78 -1.66 30.23
N THR A 165 40.89 -2.14 28.99
CA THR A 165 42.08 -2.85 28.51
C THR A 165 43.30 -1.95 28.52
N SER A 166 43.19 -0.69 28.08
CA SER A 166 44.29 0.26 28.13
C SER A 166 44.72 0.57 29.56
N ARG A 167 43.78 0.67 30.49
CA ARG A 167 44.06 0.84 31.92
C ARG A 167 44.72 -0.40 32.52
N LEU A 168 44.22 -1.60 32.21
CA LEU A 168 44.87 -2.85 32.60
C LEU A 168 46.27 -2.99 32.03
N ASP A 169 46.55 -2.50 30.82
CA ASP A 169 47.91 -2.46 30.25
C ASP A 169 48.81 -1.50 31.07
N THR A 170 48.27 -0.35 31.51
CA THR A 170 48.99 0.56 32.41
C THR A 170 49.10 0.06 33.86
N LEU A 171 48.17 -0.78 34.33
CA LEU A 171 48.09 -1.31 35.69
C LEU A 171 48.74 -2.69 35.84
N ALA A 172 48.94 -3.43 34.76
CA ALA A 172 49.85 -4.58 34.74
C ALA A 172 51.29 -4.15 35.09
N SER A 173 51.57 -2.84 35.10
CA SER A 173 52.76 -2.24 35.69
C SER A 173 52.72 -2.05 37.22
N THR A 174 51.58 -2.19 37.90
CA THR A 174 51.43 -1.96 39.37
C THR A 174 50.27 -2.79 39.98
N ASP A 175 50.61 -3.82 40.77
CA ASP A 175 49.68 -4.76 41.43
C ASP A 175 48.62 -4.08 42.34
N GLY A 176 47.31 -4.26 42.05
CA GLY A 176 46.24 -3.87 42.99
C GLY A 176 44.75 -4.04 42.63
N GLU A 177 44.32 -4.06 41.36
CA GLU A 177 42.92 -3.70 41.00
C GLU A 177 41.98 -4.83 40.48
N LEU A 178 42.24 -6.10 40.78
CA LEU A 178 41.39 -7.21 40.30
C LEU A 178 39.96 -7.24 40.87
N GLY A 179 39.74 -6.63 42.05
CA GLY A 179 38.43 -6.64 42.72
C GLY A 179 37.38 -5.75 42.07
N GLU A 180 37.79 -4.60 41.51
CA GLU A 180 36.89 -3.61 40.93
C GLU A 180 36.42 -4.02 39.53
N ALA A 181 37.31 -4.64 38.76
CA ALA A 181 36.97 -5.23 37.46
C ALA A 181 35.91 -6.34 37.56
N LEU A 182 35.97 -7.17 38.61
CA LEU A 182 34.98 -8.24 38.85
C LEU A 182 33.60 -7.70 39.26
N ALA A 183 33.54 -6.56 39.96
CA ALA A 183 32.29 -5.92 40.32
C ALA A 183 31.57 -5.34 39.10
N LEU A 184 32.31 -4.71 38.18
CA LEU A 184 31.79 -4.17 36.92
C LEU A 184 31.27 -5.26 35.98
N LEU A 185 32.02 -6.37 35.84
CA LEU A 185 31.59 -7.53 35.04
C LEU A 185 30.29 -8.14 35.57
N ARG A 186 30.14 -8.23 36.90
CA ARG A 186 28.92 -8.75 37.53
C ARG A 186 27.73 -7.80 37.33
N GLY A 187 27.96 -6.48 37.34
CA GLY A 187 26.94 -5.49 37.01
C GLY A 187 26.44 -5.59 35.56
N GLY A 188 27.36 -5.74 34.60
CA GLY A 188 27.02 -5.90 33.18
C GLY A 188 26.26 -7.20 32.86
N GLN A 189 26.60 -8.31 33.53
CA GLN A 189 25.84 -9.56 33.38
C GLN A 189 24.39 -9.44 33.88
N GLY A 190 24.14 -8.64 34.92
CA GLY A 190 22.79 -8.36 35.41
C GLY A 190 21.93 -7.62 34.37
N ASP A 191 22.49 -6.60 33.72
CA ASP A 191 21.79 -5.84 32.68
C ASP A 191 21.47 -6.71 31.44
N LEU A 192 22.39 -7.60 31.05
CA LEU A 192 22.17 -8.50 29.93
C LEU A 192 21.06 -9.53 30.23
N SER A 193 21.03 -10.08 31.44
CA SER A 193 19.98 -11.02 31.87
C SER A 193 18.60 -10.37 31.86
N GLN A 194 18.51 -9.11 32.29
CA GLN A 194 17.26 -8.35 32.30
C GLN A 194 16.75 -8.11 30.86
N ARG A 195 17.64 -7.74 29.94
CA ARG A 195 17.30 -7.51 28.52
C ARG A 195 16.83 -8.77 27.81
N VAL A 196 17.39 -9.94 28.14
CA VAL A 196 16.94 -11.24 27.60
C VAL A 196 15.51 -11.55 28.06
N GLN A 197 15.19 -11.32 29.34
CA GLN A 197 13.82 -11.51 29.85
C GLN A 197 12.82 -10.58 29.16
N ASP A 198 13.17 -9.30 28.95
CA ASP A 198 12.32 -8.35 28.24
C ASP A 198 12.07 -8.78 26.77
N LEU A 199 13.06 -9.40 26.13
CA LEU A 199 12.96 -9.93 24.78
C LEU A 199 12.05 -11.17 24.70
N GLU A 200 12.12 -12.08 25.67
CA GLU A 200 11.24 -13.24 25.76
C GLU A 200 9.77 -12.83 25.90
N VAL A 201 9.48 -11.83 26.75
CA VAL A 201 8.13 -11.28 26.92
C VAL A 201 7.63 -10.64 25.62
N PHE A 202 8.52 -9.98 24.87
CA PHE A 202 8.18 -9.40 23.57
C PHE A 202 7.82 -10.48 22.54
N LEU A 203 8.59 -11.56 22.45
CA LEU A 203 8.34 -12.67 21.51
C LEU A 203 6.97 -13.32 21.77
N VAL A 204 6.62 -13.58 23.03
CA VAL A 204 5.32 -14.16 23.39
C VAL A 204 4.16 -13.24 22.98
N ARG A 205 4.31 -11.92 23.17
CA ARG A 205 3.32 -10.93 22.70
C ARG A 205 3.26 -10.82 21.19
N PHE A 206 4.38 -10.98 20.51
CA PHE A 206 4.44 -10.94 19.05
C PHE A 206 3.69 -12.13 18.43
N ASP A 207 3.91 -13.35 18.91
CA ASP A 207 3.20 -14.55 18.45
C ASP A 207 1.68 -14.43 18.65
N THR A 208 1.27 -13.89 19.79
CA THR A 208 -0.16 -13.63 20.06
C THR A 208 -0.75 -12.65 19.05
N THR A 209 0.03 -11.63 18.66
CA THR A 209 -0.38 -10.64 17.65
C THR A 209 -0.45 -11.26 16.25
N LEU A 210 0.51 -12.13 15.91
CA LEU A 210 0.59 -12.80 14.62
C LEU A 210 -0.59 -13.77 14.43
N LYS A 211 -0.91 -14.56 15.46
CA LYS A 211 -2.07 -15.46 15.44
C LYS A 211 -3.39 -14.71 15.23
N ALA A 212 -3.57 -13.58 15.93
CA ALA A 212 -4.77 -12.76 15.75
C ALA A 212 -4.89 -12.14 14.34
N PHE A 213 -3.77 -11.96 13.64
CA PHE A 213 -3.75 -11.52 12.24
C PHE A 213 -4.10 -12.68 11.29
N GLU A 214 -3.54 -13.86 11.53
CA GLU A 214 -3.83 -15.10 10.77
C GLU A 214 -5.32 -15.46 10.85
N ASP A 215 -5.90 -15.46 12.06
CA ASP A 215 -7.33 -15.76 12.26
C ASP A 215 -8.26 -14.79 11.49
N ARG A 216 -7.88 -13.51 11.38
CA ARG A 216 -8.63 -12.50 10.62
C ARG A 216 -8.49 -12.67 9.11
N LEU A 217 -7.30 -13.05 8.64
CA LEU A 217 -7.11 -13.40 7.23
C LEU A 217 -7.93 -14.62 6.85
N ALA A 218 -8.02 -15.62 7.72
CA ALA A 218 -8.86 -16.80 7.52
C ALA A 218 -10.35 -16.43 7.44
N ASP A 219 -10.87 -15.60 8.36
CA ASP A 219 -12.26 -15.11 8.33
C ASP A 219 -12.57 -14.32 7.04
N LEU A 220 -11.62 -13.49 6.57
CA LEU A 220 -11.78 -12.76 5.31
C LEU A 220 -11.72 -13.67 4.08
N ALA A 221 -10.93 -14.75 4.12
CA ALA A 221 -10.85 -15.73 3.04
C ALA A 221 -12.12 -16.58 2.94
N ASP A 222 -12.67 -17.01 4.08
CA ASP A 222 -13.85 -17.86 4.16
C ASP A 222 -15.12 -17.13 3.70
N ARG A 223 -15.20 -15.82 3.97
CA ARG A 223 -16.26 -14.93 3.46
C ARG A 223 -16.19 -14.67 1.96
N ARG A 224 -15.11 -15.08 1.28
CA ARG A 224 -14.80 -14.69 -0.11
C ARG A 224 -14.78 -15.86 -1.10
N SER A 225 -15.49 -16.95 -0.84
CA SER A 225 -15.67 -18.08 -1.77
C SER A 225 -16.44 -17.74 -3.09
N GLY A 226 -16.40 -16.48 -3.54
CA GLY A 226 -16.93 -15.98 -4.80
C GLY A 226 -16.04 -14.89 -5.43
N GLY A 227 -14.84 -15.27 -5.90
CA GLY A 227 -14.03 -14.48 -6.85
C GLY A 227 -13.07 -13.43 -6.25
N ALA A 228 -11.78 -13.56 -6.54
CA ALA A 228 -10.75 -12.59 -6.13
C ALA A 228 -10.14 -11.84 -7.34
N PRO A 229 -9.93 -10.51 -7.26
CA PRO A 229 -9.02 -9.77 -8.11
C PRO A 229 -7.59 -9.78 -7.51
N LEU A 230 -6.60 -9.65 -8.41
CA LEU A 230 -5.14 -9.77 -8.23
C LEU A 230 -4.50 -9.09 -6.99
N HIS A 231 -5.14 -8.10 -6.37
CA HIS A 231 -4.54 -7.27 -5.31
C HIS A 231 -4.30 -8.05 -4.00
N PHE A 232 -5.09 -9.10 -3.72
CA PHE A 232 -4.87 -9.97 -2.56
C PHE A 232 -3.67 -10.93 -2.74
N MET A 233 -3.35 -11.33 -3.98
CA MET A 233 -2.15 -12.12 -4.28
C MET A 233 -0.87 -11.30 -4.11
N LEU A 234 -0.90 -10.00 -4.43
CA LEU A 234 0.22 -9.09 -4.20
C LEU A 234 0.46 -8.82 -2.71
N LEU A 235 -0.61 -8.75 -1.89
CA LEU A 235 -0.47 -8.61 -0.44
C LEU A 235 0.06 -9.90 0.21
N ALA A 236 -0.42 -11.07 -0.23
CA ALA A 236 0.05 -12.37 0.27
C ALA A 236 1.53 -12.62 -0.08
N THR A 237 1.97 -12.22 -1.27
CA THR A 237 3.39 -12.32 -1.68
C THR A 237 4.28 -11.33 -0.94
N LEU A 238 3.79 -10.13 -0.61
CA LEU A 238 4.52 -9.16 0.22
C LEU A 238 4.72 -9.66 1.67
N VAL A 239 3.68 -10.25 2.28
CA VAL A 239 3.77 -10.84 3.63
C VAL A 239 4.71 -12.05 3.62
N GLY A 240 4.63 -12.92 2.60
CA GLY A 240 5.55 -14.04 2.43
C GLY A 240 7.01 -13.61 2.28
N ALA A 241 7.28 -12.49 1.59
CA ALA A 241 8.62 -11.94 1.46
C ALA A 241 9.19 -11.41 2.79
N VAL A 242 8.36 -10.76 3.61
CA VAL A 242 8.77 -10.25 4.94
C VAL A 242 9.06 -11.40 5.91
N VAL A 243 8.22 -12.44 5.93
CA VAL A 243 8.44 -13.63 6.75
C VAL A 243 9.69 -14.39 6.29
N GLY A 244 9.92 -14.52 4.98
CA GLY A 244 11.13 -15.13 4.42
C GLY A 244 12.41 -14.38 4.77
N MET A 245 12.37 -13.05 4.83
CA MET A 245 13.52 -12.21 5.19
C MET A 245 13.90 -12.35 6.68
N ILE A 246 12.89 -12.46 7.56
CA ILE A 246 13.09 -12.71 9.00
C ILE A 246 13.66 -14.13 9.21
N GLY A 247 13.14 -15.13 8.49
CA GLY A 247 13.67 -16.50 8.55
C GLY A 247 15.12 -16.63 8.07
N ALA A 248 15.49 -15.94 6.99
CA ALA A 248 16.85 -15.94 6.46
C ALA A 248 17.87 -15.25 7.41
N MET A 249 17.42 -14.26 8.18
CA MET A 249 18.26 -13.56 9.15
C MET A 249 18.53 -14.39 10.41
N ILE A 250 17.60 -15.29 10.78
CA ILE A 250 17.77 -16.25 11.88
C ILE A 250 18.65 -17.43 11.46
N ALA A 251 18.57 -17.88 10.20
CA ALA A 251 19.38 -19.00 9.69
C ALA A 251 20.84 -18.62 9.33
N GLY A 252 21.17 -17.32 9.35
CA GLY A 252 22.50 -16.79 9.03
C GLY A 252 23.39 -16.48 10.23
N PHE A 253 22.98 -16.84 11.45
CA PHE A 253 23.74 -16.71 12.70
C PHE A 253 24.12 -18.09 13.26
#